data_AF-A0A9W6ZFH3-F1
#
_entry.id   AF-A0A9W6ZFH3-F1
#
_cell.length_a   1.000
_cell.length_b   1.000
_cell.length_c   1.000
_cell.angle_alpha   90.00
_cell.angle_beta   90.00
_cell.angle_gamma   90.00
#
_symmetry.space_group_name_H-M   'P 1'
#
loop_
_entity.id
_entity.type
_entity.pdbx_description
1 polymer ?
#
loop_
_entity_poly.entity_id
_entity_poly.type
_entity_poly.pdbx_seq_one_letter_code
_entity_poly.pdbx_strand_id
1 'polypeptide(L)'
;MLTKTVLTYSALLGAVSAAYLRGFLQISYDSQTAKEKFDYLFDQISSDNSPGSWPPTVGWPPASALPYIFIESMKPTVSEVTDVMPDGRYKLIHSVGGAAGVKLELEENPYTGLFQQAEYGLIRFASAKEPKEGADVGALDGGFTPGMGIKFLRDNQPSANIVFLHKLTAQDSWNFFKNTQSNHLSVGGLGTAENLLKKKIETSGSNWVNMVGLSDMARYAEDGSEVSDEDIKFPFQLLLIPTDEMASKFPDEYEKPLIEQLRTIGSGTTLYELHAKEDYDAAPVLIGRLTTTSTIESSVFADSKLFLKHQIMEEDFALRPEWTERCASNDDCPICPVDARC
;
A
#
# COMPACT_ATOMS: atom_id res chain seq x y z
N MET A 1 -52.40 -23.64 -16.89
CA MET A 1 -51.71 -22.38 -17.24
C MET A 1 -51.55 -21.54 -15.98
N LEU A 2 -50.49 -21.75 -15.18
CA LEU A 2 -50.08 -20.87 -14.06
C LEU A 2 -48.88 -21.53 -13.35
N THR A 3 -47.69 -21.50 -13.96
CA THR A 3 -46.44 -21.92 -13.27
C THR A 3 -45.20 -21.61 -14.12
N LYS A 4 -44.99 -20.35 -14.53
CA LYS A 4 -43.67 -19.95 -15.10
C LYS A 4 -43.22 -18.51 -14.78
N THR A 5 -43.93 -17.76 -13.95
CA THR A 5 -43.63 -16.32 -13.70
C THR A 5 -43.06 -16.01 -12.30
N VAL A 6 -42.83 -17.02 -11.43
CA VAL A 6 -42.41 -16.78 -10.03
C VAL A 6 -40.88 -16.90 -9.81
N LEU A 7 -40.12 -17.44 -10.77
CA LEU A 7 -38.68 -17.71 -10.59
C LEU A 7 -37.74 -16.56 -11.00
N THR A 8 -38.23 -15.49 -11.60
CA THR A 8 -37.40 -14.35 -12.03
C THR A 8 -37.43 -13.14 -11.08
N TYR A 9 -38.36 -13.06 -10.13
CA TYR A 9 -38.41 -11.96 -9.15
C TYR A 9 -37.55 -12.20 -7.90
N SER A 10 -37.29 -13.45 -7.52
CA SER A 10 -36.52 -13.78 -6.32
C SER A 10 -35.02 -13.50 -6.46
N ALA A 11 -34.47 -13.56 -7.68
CA ALA A 11 -33.06 -13.29 -7.94
C ALA A 11 -32.74 -11.77 -7.99
N LEU A 12 -33.67 -10.93 -8.46
CA LEU A 12 -33.50 -9.48 -8.44
C LEU A 12 -33.64 -8.89 -7.02
N LEU A 13 -34.54 -9.43 -6.19
CA LEU A 13 -34.68 -8.99 -4.79
C LEU A 13 -33.45 -9.38 -3.92
N GLY A 14 -32.76 -10.48 -4.23
CA GLY A 14 -31.55 -10.92 -3.52
C GLY A 14 -30.27 -10.16 -3.90
N ALA A 15 -30.13 -9.70 -5.14
CA ALA A 15 -28.97 -8.92 -5.56
C ALA A 15 -29.05 -7.44 -5.10
N VAL A 16 -30.26 -6.87 -5.11
CA VAL A 16 -30.51 -5.51 -4.60
C VAL A 16 -30.30 -5.44 -3.08
N SER A 17 -30.61 -6.49 -2.33
CA SER A 17 -30.38 -6.53 -0.88
C SER A 17 -28.89 -6.66 -0.51
N ALA A 18 -28.09 -7.42 -1.27
CA ALA A 18 -26.67 -7.61 -0.97
C ALA A 18 -25.83 -6.34 -1.24
N ALA A 19 -26.04 -5.66 -2.37
CA ALA A 19 -25.35 -4.40 -2.66
C ALA A 19 -25.75 -3.29 -1.68
N TYR A 20 -27.03 -3.21 -1.33
CA TYR A 20 -27.52 -2.27 -0.33
C TYR A 20 -26.98 -2.56 1.07
N LEU A 21 -26.94 -3.83 1.47
CA LEU A 21 -26.37 -4.24 2.75
C LEU A 21 -24.87 -3.95 2.82
N ARG A 22 -24.12 -4.19 1.73
CA ARG A 22 -22.69 -3.83 1.65
C ARG A 22 -22.47 -2.33 1.74
N GLY A 23 -23.23 -1.54 0.99
CA GLY A 23 -23.18 -0.08 1.08
C GLY A 23 -23.49 0.40 2.50
N PHE A 24 -24.50 -0.19 3.15
CA PHE A 24 -24.86 0.12 4.53
C PHE A 24 -23.77 -0.26 5.53
N LEU A 25 -23.15 -1.44 5.40
CA LEU A 25 -22.04 -1.88 6.25
C LEU A 25 -20.80 -1.00 6.06
N GLN A 26 -20.49 -0.59 4.83
CA GLN A 26 -19.39 0.31 4.55
C GLN A 26 -19.65 1.70 5.14
N ILE A 27 -20.86 2.26 4.98
CA ILE A 27 -21.25 3.52 5.62
C ILE A 27 -21.15 3.41 7.15
N SER A 28 -21.63 2.30 7.72
CA SER A 28 -21.56 2.06 9.17
C SER A 28 -20.12 1.87 9.67
N TYR A 29 -19.21 1.42 8.82
CA TYR A 29 -17.78 1.31 9.14
C TYR A 29 -17.10 2.68 9.00
N ASP A 30 -17.34 3.40 7.91
CA ASP A 30 -16.73 4.71 7.67
C ASP A 30 -17.21 5.76 8.68
N SER A 31 -18.39 5.59 9.28
CA SER A 31 -18.91 6.44 10.37
C SER A 31 -18.30 6.17 11.75
N GLN A 32 -17.33 5.25 11.86
CA GLN A 32 -16.63 4.96 13.11
C GLN A 32 -15.47 5.93 13.32
N THR A 33 -15.03 6.04 14.57
CA THR A 33 -13.77 6.72 14.88
C THR A 33 -12.57 5.97 14.29
N ALA A 34 -11.45 6.68 14.09
CA ALA A 34 -10.17 6.11 13.68
C ALA A 34 -9.75 4.96 14.60
N LYS A 35 -9.93 5.14 15.92
CA LYS A 35 -9.65 4.12 16.92
C LYS A 35 -10.56 2.89 16.79
N GLU A 36 -11.87 3.06 16.64
CA GLU A 36 -12.80 1.93 16.50
C GLU A 36 -12.49 1.11 15.25
N LYS A 37 -12.17 1.77 14.13
CA LYS A 37 -11.73 1.10 12.91
C LYS A 37 -10.41 0.37 13.10
N PHE A 38 -9.49 0.97 13.87
CA PHE A 38 -8.20 0.37 14.18
C PHE A 38 -8.41 -0.91 14.96
N ASP A 39 -9.15 -0.83 16.07
CA ASP A 39 -9.45 -1.96 16.93
C ASP A 39 -10.14 -3.07 16.11
N TYR A 40 -11.12 -2.72 15.27
CA TYR A 40 -11.81 -3.69 14.40
C TYR A 40 -10.85 -4.40 13.43
N LEU A 41 -10.05 -3.66 12.68
CA LEU A 41 -9.14 -4.25 11.70
C LEU A 41 -8.01 -5.02 12.39
N PHE A 42 -7.49 -4.51 13.50
CA PHE A 42 -6.42 -5.14 14.25
C PHE A 42 -6.88 -6.44 14.91
N ASP A 43 -8.11 -6.49 15.43
CA ASP A 43 -8.73 -7.74 15.90
C ASP A 43 -8.81 -8.79 14.79
N GLN A 44 -9.17 -8.40 13.56
CA GLN A 44 -9.13 -9.32 12.42
C GLN A 44 -7.71 -9.79 12.11
N ILE A 45 -6.73 -8.89 12.16
CA ILE A 45 -5.31 -9.20 11.91
C ILE A 45 -4.81 -10.23 12.93
N SER A 46 -5.06 -10.02 14.22
CA SER A 46 -4.57 -10.88 15.30
C SER A 46 -5.42 -12.13 15.57
N SER A 47 -6.57 -12.28 14.88
CA SER A 47 -7.47 -13.43 15.08
C SER A 47 -6.88 -14.76 14.61
N ASP A 48 -6.03 -14.74 13.58
CA ASP A 48 -5.37 -15.91 13.02
C ASP A 48 -3.98 -15.54 12.51
N ASN A 49 -2.98 -15.87 13.34
CA ASN A 49 -1.58 -15.56 13.10
C ASN A 49 -0.85 -16.58 12.23
N SER A 50 -1.59 -17.42 11.50
CA SER A 50 -1.04 -18.23 10.42
C SER A 50 -0.63 -17.35 9.22
N PRO A 51 0.39 -17.74 8.45
CA PRO A 51 0.70 -17.08 7.20
C PRO A 51 -0.37 -17.41 6.15
N GLY A 52 -0.59 -16.47 5.24
CA GLY A 52 -1.23 -16.75 3.98
C GLY A 52 -0.44 -17.75 3.15
N SER A 53 -0.91 -18.00 1.94
CA SER A 53 -0.22 -18.86 0.98
C SER A 53 0.34 -18.04 -0.17
N TRP A 54 1.54 -18.40 -0.62
CA TRP A 54 2.01 -17.98 -1.93
C TRP A 54 1.10 -18.60 -2.99
N PRO A 55 0.76 -17.87 -4.08
CA PRO A 55 -0.02 -18.44 -5.17
C PRO A 55 0.65 -19.72 -5.68
N PRO A 56 -0.04 -20.86 -5.70
CA PRO A 56 0.59 -22.16 -5.91
C PRO A 56 1.10 -22.29 -7.35
N THR A 57 2.22 -23.00 -7.55
CA THR A 57 2.77 -23.35 -8.87
C THR A 57 1.95 -24.37 -9.66
N VAL A 58 0.79 -24.81 -9.13
CA VAL A 58 -0.27 -25.58 -9.79
C VAL A 58 -1.52 -25.45 -8.90
N GLY A 59 -2.70 -25.07 -9.44
CA GLY A 59 -3.93 -24.94 -8.63
C GLY A 59 -4.76 -23.69 -8.96
N TRP A 60 -5.58 -23.21 -8.02
CA TRP A 60 -6.32 -21.94 -8.14
C TRP A 60 -5.99 -21.01 -6.96
N PRO A 61 -5.61 -19.74 -7.21
CA PRO A 61 -5.22 -19.21 -8.51
C PRO A 61 -3.96 -19.94 -9.03
N PRO A 62 -3.83 -20.18 -10.35
CA PRO A 62 -2.79 -21.07 -10.89
C PRO A 62 -1.38 -20.51 -10.79
N ALA A 63 -0.39 -21.40 -10.96
CA ALA A 63 1.06 -21.16 -11.11
C ALA A 63 1.46 -19.97 -11.96
N SER A 64 0.64 -19.78 -12.98
CA SER A 64 0.67 -18.73 -13.95
C SER A 64 -0.17 -17.56 -13.45
N ALA A 65 -0.16 -17.30 -12.14
CA ALA A 65 -0.78 -16.13 -11.52
C ALA A 65 -0.21 -14.83 -12.11
N LEU A 66 0.99 -14.89 -12.70
CA LEU A 66 1.55 -13.81 -13.50
C LEU A 66 0.68 -13.49 -14.74
N PRO A 67 0.33 -14.40 -15.68
CA PRO A 67 -0.70 -14.08 -16.66
C PRO A 67 -2.07 -13.69 -16.08
N TYR A 68 -2.45 -14.16 -14.87
CA TYR A 68 -3.62 -13.63 -14.17
C TYR A 68 -3.48 -12.17 -13.74
N ILE A 69 -2.31 -11.75 -13.24
CA ILE A 69 -2.00 -10.33 -12.99
C ILE A 69 -2.15 -9.53 -14.27
N PHE A 70 -1.83 -10.13 -15.43
CA PHE A 70 -1.96 -9.46 -16.72
C PHE A 70 -3.42 -9.39 -17.23
N ILE A 71 -4.35 -10.23 -16.77
CA ILE A 71 -5.77 -10.21 -17.19
C ILE A 71 -6.75 -9.62 -16.17
N GLU A 72 -6.41 -9.52 -14.88
CA GLU A 72 -7.30 -8.95 -13.85
C GLU A 72 -7.23 -7.42 -13.82
N SER A 73 -8.34 -6.68 -13.94
CA SER A 73 -8.31 -5.21 -13.94
C SER A 73 -7.57 -4.62 -12.73
N MET A 74 -6.70 -3.62 -12.98
CA MET A 74 -6.05 -2.83 -11.92
C MET A 74 -6.93 -1.70 -11.41
N LYS A 75 -8.01 -1.35 -12.12
CA LYS A 75 -8.92 -0.27 -11.74
C LYS A 75 -9.41 -0.37 -10.28
N PRO A 76 -9.81 -1.55 -9.75
CA PRO A 76 -10.24 -1.64 -8.36
C PRO A 76 -9.18 -1.19 -7.35
N THR A 77 -7.89 -1.38 -7.64
CA THR A 77 -6.79 -0.96 -6.76
C THR A 77 -6.73 0.56 -6.58
N VAL A 78 -7.25 1.33 -7.54
CA VAL A 78 -7.26 2.80 -7.49
C VAL A 78 -8.64 3.41 -7.25
N SER A 79 -9.73 2.67 -7.53
CA SER A 79 -11.09 3.20 -7.45
C SER A 79 -11.91 2.70 -6.27
N GLU A 80 -11.59 1.53 -5.69
CA GLU A 80 -12.37 1.00 -4.58
C GLU A 80 -11.98 1.69 -3.27
N VAL A 81 -12.99 2.21 -2.57
CA VAL A 81 -12.83 2.88 -1.28
C VAL A 81 -13.34 1.92 -0.20
N THR A 82 -12.43 1.11 0.32
CA THR A 82 -12.69 0.13 1.38
C THR A 82 -11.39 -0.28 2.07
N ASP A 83 -11.49 -0.90 3.24
CA ASP A 83 -10.33 -1.43 3.98
C ASP A 83 -10.16 -2.94 3.81
N VAL A 84 -11.14 -3.61 3.19
CA VAL A 84 -11.17 -5.05 2.99
C VAL A 84 -11.27 -5.37 1.49
N MET A 85 -10.54 -6.40 1.08
CA MET A 85 -10.44 -6.85 -0.30
C MET A 85 -11.85 -7.08 -0.86
N PRO A 86 -12.21 -6.46 -2.00
CA PRO A 86 -13.49 -6.69 -2.64
C PRO A 86 -13.72 -8.18 -2.92
N ASP A 87 -14.96 -8.64 -2.76
CA ASP A 87 -15.29 -10.04 -2.98
C ASP A 87 -14.96 -10.49 -4.41
N GLY A 88 -14.35 -11.68 -4.50
CA GLY A 88 -13.91 -12.26 -5.77
C GLY A 88 -12.51 -11.82 -6.23
N ARG A 89 -11.86 -10.89 -5.50
CA ARG A 89 -10.47 -10.48 -5.73
C ARG A 89 -9.53 -11.18 -4.74
N TYR A 90 -8.33 -11.52 -5.22
CA TYR A 90 -7.31 -12.22 -4.45
C TYR A 90 -5.96 -11.52 -4.62
N LYS A 91 -5.11 -11.53 -3.58
CA LYS A 91 -3.74 -11.03 -3.71
C LYS A 91 -2.90 -12.02 -4.51
N LEU A 92 -2.40 -11.59 -5.66
CA LEU A 92 -1.52 -12.39 -6.53
C LEU A 92 -0.03 -12.11 -6.28
N ILE A 93 0.28 -10.98 -5.68
CA ILE A 93 1.61 -10.57 -5.21
C ILE A 93 1.45 -10.00 -3.80
N HIS A 94 2.53 -9.96 -3.04
CA HIS A 94 2.49 -9.48 -1.64
C HIS A 94 1.45 -10.26 -0.80
N SER A 95 1.33 -11.57 -1.03
CA SER A 95 0.32 -12.44 -0.42
C SER A 95 0.76 -13.11 0.88
N VAL A 96 2.03 -12.96 1.27
CA VAL A 96 2.57 -13.48 2.54
C VAL A 96 3.49 -12.42 3.14
N GLY A 97 3.40 -12.20 4.45
CA GLY A 97 4.26 -11.25 5.16
C GLY A 97 3.78 -10.94 6.57
N GLY A 98 4.00 -9.72 7.04
CA GLY A 98 3.62 -9.27 8.38
C GLY A 98 2.72 -8.04 8.39
N ALA A 99 2.02 -7.84 9.50
CA ALA A 99 1.23 -6.64 9.78
C ALA A 99 1.43 -6.17 11.24
N ALA A 100 1.31 -4.87 11.47
CA ALA A 100 1.36 -4.25 12.79
C ALA A 100 0.55 -2.96 12.83
N GLY A 101 0.20 -2.52 14.03
CA GLY A 101 -0.19 -1.15 14.29
C GLY A 101 1.01 -0.21 14.21
N VAL A 102 0.79 1.00 13.72
CA VAL A 102 1.78 2.07 13.60
C VAL A 102 1.15 3.44 13.85
N LYS A 103 2.01 4.42 14.15
CA LYS A 103 1.68 5.85 14.18
C LYS A 103 2.77 6.67 13.48
N LEU A 104 2.42 7.89 13.07
CA LEU A 104 3.39 8.91 12.67
C LEU A 104 3.63 9.87 13.83
N GLU A 105 4.88 9.95 14.27
CA GLU A 105 5.37 10.95 15.20
C GLU A 105 5.90 12.12 14.37
N LEU A 106 5.00 13.07 14.06
CA LEU A 106 5.26 14.16 13.13
C LEU A 106 6.03 15.31 13.80
N GLU A 107 6.93 15.92 13.03
CA GLU A 107 7.60 17.17 13.36
C GLU A 107 6.82 18.35 12.75
N GLU A 108 7.17 19.58 13.15
CA GLU A 108 6.57 20.77 12.56
C GLU A 108 6.81 20.79 11.04
N ASN A 109 5.72 20.83 10.28
CA ASN A 109 5.75 20.77 8.82
C ASN A 109 4.54 21.54 8.24
N PRO A 110 4.59 21.95 6.96
CA PRO A 110 3.56 22.80 6.38
C PRO A 110 2.33 22.04 5.84
N TYR A 111 2.30 20.71 5.96
CA TYR A 111 1.28 19.87 5.33
C TYR A 111 0.05 19.70 6.23
N THR A 112 -1.08 19.33 5.63
CA THR A 112 -2.38 19.29 6.29
C THR A 112 -2.88 17.86 6.49
N GLY A 113 -4.04 17.71 7.15
CA GLY A 113 -4.68 16.41 7.33
C GLY A 113 -3.86 15.47 8.22
N LEU A 114 -3.67 14.23 7.79
CA LEU A 114 -2.91 13.22 8.53
C LEU A 114 -1.40 13.52 8.61
N PHE A 115 -0.89 14.56 7.93
CA PHE A 115 0.48 15.06 8.14
C PHE A 115 0.61 15.96 9.38
N GLN A 116 -0.48 16.17 10.13
CA GLN A 116 -0.47 16.90 11.40
C GLN A 116 -0.62 15.96 12.61
N GLN A 117 -1.36 14.86 12.44
CA GLN A 117 -1.52 13.79 13.44
C GLN A 117 -1.99 12.50 12.75
N ALA A 118 -1.37 11.37 13.09
CA ALA A 118 -1.80 10.04 12.63
C ALA A 118 -1.38 8.97 13.66
N GLU A 119 -2.17 8.82 14.72
CA GLU A 119 -1.99 7.85 15.80
C GLU A 119 -2.48 6.45 15.43
N TYR A 120 -3.51 6.34 14.58
CA TYR A 120 -4.17 5.07 14.26
C TYR A 120 -3.84 4.60 12.84
N GLY A 121 -2.74 3.88 12.70
CA GLY A 121 -2.32 3.28 11.43
C GLY A 121 -2.08 1.78 11.48
N LEU A 122 -2.17 1.15 10.31
CA LEU A 122 -1.78 -0.24 10.08
C LEU A 122 -0.71 -0.28 8.99
N ILE A 123 0.38 -0.99 9.24
CA ILE A 123 1.40 -1.29 8.24
C ILE A 123 1.31 -2.76 7.85
N ARG A 124 1.54 -3.04 6.56
CA ARG A 124 1.71 -4.38 6.01
C ARG A 124 3.06 -4.45 5.30
N PHE A 125 3.92 -5.38 5.71
CA PHE A 125 5.20 -5.72 5.08
C PHE A 125 5.07 -6.99 4.24
N ALA A 126 5.59 -7.02 3.02
CA ALA A 126 5.56 -8.23 2.20
C ALA A 126 6.72 -8.32 1.23
N SER A 127 7.02 -9.52 0.74
CA SER A 127 7.73 -9.69 -0.53
C SER A 127 6.74 -9.83 -1.67
N ALA A 128 7.05 -9.28 -2.85
CA ALA A 128 6.17 -9.38 -4.03
C ALA A 128 5.90 -10.84 -4.42
N LYS A 129 6.93 -11.69 -4.33
CA LYS A 129 6.89 -13.15 -4.58
C LYS A 129 7.62 -13.89 -3.46
N GLU A 130 7.48 -15.22 -3.44
CA GLU A 130 8.13 -16.10 -2.46
C GLU A 130 9.67 -15.99 -2.50
N PRO A 131 10.30 -15.52 -1.41
CA PRO A 131 11.73 -15.68 -1.16
C PRO A 131 12.09 -17.17 -1.05
N LYS A 132 13.11 -17.64 -1.76
CA LYS A 132 13.57 -19.02 -1.70
C LYS A 132 14.99 -19.09 -1.14
N GLU A 133 15.18 -19.94 -0.15
CA GLU A 133 16.51 -20.27 0.36
C GLU A 133 17.40 -20.79 -0.79
N GLY A 134 18.64 -20.28 -0.84
CA GLY A 134 19.62 -20.63 -1.88
C GLY A 134 19.41 -19.95 -3.24
N ALA A 135 18.36 -19.13 -3.41
CA ALA A 135 18.25 -18.25 -4.58
C ALA A 135 19.24 -17.08 -4.47
N ASP A 136 19.68 -16.58 -5.62
CA ASP A 136 20.32 -15.26 -5.69
C ASP A 136 19.30 -14.19 -5.28
N VAL A 137 19.71 -13.25 -4.43
CA VAL A 137 18.84 -12.18 -3.91
C VAL A 137 18.21 -11.36 -5.03
N GLY A 138 18.96 -11.14 -6.11
CA GLY A 138 18.53 -10.39 -7.29
C GLY A 138 17.73 -11.22 -8.31
N ALA A 139 17.43 -12.49 -8.03
CA ALA A 139 16.74 -13.36 -8.99
C ALA A 139 15.28 -12.96 -9.21
N LEU A 140 14.81 -13.11 -10.47
CA LEU A 140 13.41 -12.87 -10.85
C LEU A 140 12.41 -13.84 -10.20
N ASP A 141 12.87 -15.05 -9.89
CA ASP A 141 12.14 -16.07 -9.13
C ASP A 141 12.98 -16.45 -7.90
N GLY A 142 12.33 -16.52 -6.75
CA GLY A 142 13.00 -16.81 -5.48
C GLY A 142 13.79 -15.67 -4.86
N GLY A 143 14.06 -14.57 -5.57
CA GLY A 143 14.75 -13.39 -5.01
C GLY A 143 13.87 -12.56 -4.07
N PHE A 144 14.33 -11.37 -3.70
CA PHE A 144 13.66 -10.53 -2.69
C PHE A 144 13.21 -9.18 -3.22
N THR A 145 11.90 -8.95 -3.27
CA THR A 145 11.31 -7.65 -3.62
C THR A 145 10.42 -7.18 -2.47
N PRO A 146 11.01 -6.64 -1.39
CA PRO A 146 10.26 -6.18 -0.24
C PRO A 146 9.50 -4.89 -0.58
N GLY A 147 8.25 -4.82 -0.13
CA GLY A 147 7.44 -3.62 -0.18
C GLY A 147 6.53 -3.52 1.03
N MET A 148 5.95 -2.35 1.21
CA MET A 148 5.01 -2.11 2.30
C MET A 148 3.84 -1.27 1.84
N GLY A 149 2.73 -1.37 2.57
CA GLY A 149 1.70 -0.36 2.52
C GLY A 149 1.21 -0.02 3.90
N ILE A 150 0.80 1.24 4.03
CA ILE A 150 0.38 1.85 5.27
C ILE A 150 -1.01 2.41 5.05
N LYS A 151 -1.88 2.16 6.02
CA LYS A 151 -3.24 2.69 6.08
C LYS A 151 -3.35 3.51 7.35
N PHE A 152 -3.77 4.76 7.24
CA PHE A 152 -4.12 5.60 8.39
C PHE A 152 -5.63 5.80 8.44
N LEU A 153 -6.16 5.67 9.64
CA LEU A 153 -7.59 5.70 9.91
C LEU A 153 -7.99 7.09 10.40
N ARG A 154 -9.23 7.47 10.10
CA ARG A 154 -9.79 8.80 10.34
C ARG A 154 -11.20 8.68 10.90
N ASP A 155 -11.63 9.57 11.77
CA ASP A 155 -13.02 9.57 12.23
C ASP A 155 -13.95 9.88 11.06
N ASN A 156 -15.08 9.17 10.97
CA ASN A 156 -16.19 9.50 10.05
C ASN A 156 -15.82 9.65 8.56
N GLN A 157 -14.68 9.10 8.14
CA GLN A 157 -14.13 9.21 6.79
C GLN A 157 -13.52 7.87 6.37
N PRO A 158 -13.39 7.58 5.06
CA PRO A 158 -12.58 6.46 4.60
C PRO A 158 -11.13 6.54 5.09
N SER A 159 -10.40 5.42 5.10
CA SER A 159 -8.96 5.43 5.42
C SER A 159 -8.11 6.07 4.30
N ALA A 160 -6.98 6.67 4.68
CA ALA A 160 -5.95 7.10 3.74
C ALA A 160 -4.91 6.00 3.58
N ASN A 161 -4.49 5.70 2.35
CA ASN A 161 -3.58 4.60 2.06
C ASN A 161 -2.39 5.08 1.25
N ILE A 162 -1.20 4.60 1.60
CA ILE A 162 0.01 4.84 0.83
C ILE A 162 0.78 3.53 0.73
N VAL A 163 1.33 3.24 -0.45
CA VAL A 163 2.23 2.12 -0.65
C VAL A 163 3.63 2.61 -0.94
N PHE A 164 4.61 1.86 -0.49
CA PHE A 164 6.01 2.20 -0.64
C PHE A 164 6.79 1.00 -1.15
N LEU A 165 7.71 1.29 -2.06
CA LEU A 165 8.64 0.32 -2.60
C LEU A 165 9.97 1.03 -2.92
N HIS A 166 11.08 0.31 -2.88
CA HIS A 166 12.36 0.84 -3.33
C HIS A 166 12.46 0.80 -4.86
N LYS A 167 12.11 -0.34 -5.47
CA LYS A 167 12.08 -0.56 -6.91
C LYS A 167 11.20 -1.77 -7.25
N LEU A 168 10.75 -1.88 -8.50
CA LEU A 168 9.86 -2.95 -8.97
C LEU A 168 10.53 -4.33 -9.09
N THR A 169 11.86 -4.38 -9.01
CA THR A 169 12.66 -5.60 -9.16
C THR A 169 13.25 -6.08 -7.84
N ALA A 170 13.78 -7.29 -7.82
CA ALA A 170 14.48 -7.81 -6.67
C ALA A 170 15.64 -6.90 -6.25
N GLN A 171 15.75 -6.61 -4.96
CA GLN A 171 16.85 -5.85 -4.38
C GLN A 171 18.12 -6.70 -4.28
N ASP A 172 19.19 -6.07 -3.81
CA ASP A 172 20.54 -6.63 -3.72
C ASP A 172 20.92 -7.12 -2.32
N SER A 173 19.93 -7.21 -1.41
CA SER A 173 20.11 -7.60 -0.01
C SER A 173 18.87 -8.34 0.49
N TRP A 174 19.02 -9.29 1.41
CA TRP A 174 17.90 -9.95 2.09
C TRP A 174 17.34 -9.15 3.27
N ASN A 175 17.97 -8.02 3.61
CA ASN A 175 17.51 -7.11 4.64
C ASN A 175 16.36 -6.23 4.12
N PHE A 176 15.16 -6.40 4.68
CA PHE A 176 13.97 -5.61 4.34
C PHE A 176 14.20 -4.09 4.48
N PHE A 177 14.99 -3.69 5.48
CA PHE A 177 15.28 -2.31 5.84
C PHE A 177 16.59 -1.80 5.21
N LYS A 178 17.14 -2.49 4.20
CA LYS A 178 18.39 -2.06 3.55
C LYS A 178 18.26 -0.71 2.85
N ASN A 179 17.12 -0.50 2.19
CA ASN A 179 16.94 0.56 1.23
C ASN A 179 15.82 1.51 1.63
N THR A 180 16.00 2.79 1.33
CA THR A 180 14.95 3.81 1.39
C THR A 180 13.77 3.41 0.50
N GLN A 181 12.57 3.51 1.06
CA GLN A 181 11.32 3.22 0.36
C GLN A 181 10.65 4.52 -0.08
N SER A 182 9.91 4.47 -1.17
CA SER A 182 9.30 5.64 -1.78
C SER A 182 7.89 5.32 -2.31
N ASN A 183 6.99 6.30 -2.27
CA ASN A 183 5.68 6.22 -2.93
C ASN A 183 5.78 6.42 -4.46
N HIS A 184 6.94 6.88 -4.95
CA HIS A 184 7.27 6.99 -6.37
C HIS A 184 8.39 6.02 -6.77
N LEU A 185 8.27 5.38 -7.93
CA LEU A 185 9.18 4.31 -8.39
C LEU A 185 9.81 4.61 -9.74
N SER A 186 11.14 4.50 -9.82
CA SER A 186 11.80 4.57 -11.11
C SER A 186 11.42 3.38 -11.98
N VAL A 187 11.02 3.67 -13.21
CA VAL A 187 10.73 2.68 -14.26
C VAL A 187 11.88 2.54 -15.26
N GLY A 188 13.05 3.08 -14.94
CA GLY A 188 14.25 2.97 -15.78
C GLY A 188 14.80 1.54 -15.81
N GLY A 189 15.17 1.05 -17.01
CA GLY A 189 15.91 -0.21 -17.15
C GLY A 189 15.06 -1.49 -17.21
N LEU A 190 13.75 -1.36 -17.36
CA LEU A 190 12.75 -2.39 -17.05
C LEU A 190 12.64 -3.62 -18.00
N GLY A 191 13.57 -3.80 -18.95
CA GLY A 191 13.56 -4.94 -19.89
C GLY A 191 12.20 -5.18 -20.59
N THR A 192 11.89 -6.41 -21.00
CA THR A 192 10.61 -6.76 -21.66
C THR A 192 9.51 -7.22 -20.69
N ALA A 193 9.87 -7.86 -19.59
CA ALA A 193 8.92 -8.40 -18.61
C ALA A 193 8.27 -7.29 -17.76
N GLU A 194 9.02 -6.26 -17.36
CA GLU A 194 8.45 -5.18 -16.55
C GLU A 194 7.75 -4.12 -17.43
N ASN A 195 8.04 -4.06 -18.73
CA ASN A 195 7.21 -3.34 -19.71
C ASN A 195 5.78 -3.92 -19.82
N LEU A 196 5.62 -5.24 -19.64
CA LEU A 196 4.28 -5.84 -19.54
C LEU A 196 3.59 -5.44 -18.23
N LEU A 197 4.35 -5.32 -17.14
CA LEU A 197 3.84 -4.82 -15.86
C LEU A 197 3.40 -3.35 -15.98
N LYS A 198 4.18 -2.49 -16.64
CA LYS A 198 3.80 -1.10 -16.93
C LYS A 198 2.47 -1.03 -17.70
N LYS A 199 2.36 -1.76 -18.82
CA LYS A 199 1.11 -1.88 -19.60
C LYS A 199 -0.06 -2.39 -18.79
N LYS A 200 0.21 -3.19 -17.74
CA LYS A 200 -0.85 -3.65 -16.85
C LYS A 200 -1.30 -2.57 -15.89
N ILE A 201 -0.37 -1.87 -15.25
CA ILE A 201 -0.72 -0.80 -14.33
C ILE A 201 -1.45 0.33 -15.09
N GLU A 202 -1.17 0.54 -16.38
CA GLU A 202 -1.94 1.45 -17.26
C GLU A 202 -3.44 1.08 -17.33
N THR A 203 -3.81 -0.20 -17.11
CA THR A 203 -5.23 -0.62 -17.01
C THR A 203 -5.94 -0.12 -15.75
N SER A 204 -5.21 0.50 -14.81
CA SER A 204 -5.80 1.22 -13.66
C SER A 204 -6.63 2.42 -14.11
N GLY A 205 -6.29 3.00 -15.27
CA GLY A 205 -6.84 4.27 -15.74
C GLY A 205 -5.97 5.48 -15.37
N SER A 206 -4.82 5.27 -14.70
CA SER A 206 -3.81 6.31 -14.46
C SER A 206 -2.72 6.29 -15.53
N ASN A 207 -2.25 7.48 -15.89
CA ASN A 207 -1.12 7.74 -16.77
C ASN A 207 0.22 7.82 -16.01
N TRP A 208 0.21 7.92 -14.68
CA TRP A 208 1.41 7.97 -13.81
C TRP A 208 1.47 6.76 -12.89
N VAL A 209 1.60 5.60 -13.52
CA VAL A 209 1.48 4.28 -12.92
C VAL A 209 2.57 3.93 -11.90
N ASN A 210 3.67 4.68 -11.90
CA ASN A 210 4.79 4.50 -10.99
C ASN A 210 4.79 5.50 -9.82
N MET A 211 3.73 6.29 -9.69
CA MET A 211 3.58 7.30 -8.64
C MET A 211 2.26 7.09 -7.91
N VAL A 212 2.29 7.26 -6.60
CA VAL A 212 1.12 7.20 -5.74
C VAL A 212 0.93 8.56 -5.12
N GLY A 213 -0.23 9.17 -5.35
CA GLY A 213 -0.56 10.50 -4.84
C GLY A 213 -0.70 10.54 -3.31
N LEU A 214 -0.74 11.75 -2.76
CA LEU A 214 -0.72 12.02 -1.33
C LEU A 214 -1.83 13.00 -0.91
N SER A 215 -2.56 13.59 -1.86
CA SER A 215 -3.62 14.56 -1.58
C SER A 215 -4.74 14.03 -0.67
N ASP A 216 -5.15 12.75 -0.81
CA ASP A 216 -6.15 12.16 0.08
C ASP A 216 -5.69 12.12 1.54
N MET A 217 -4.40 11.86 1.80
CA MET A 217 -3.84 11.88 3.16
C MET A 217 -3.87 13.29 3.76
N ALA A 218 -3.75 14.33 2.93
CA ALA A 218 -3.76 15.72 3.37
C ALA A 218 -5.16 16.36 3.46
N ARG A 219 -6.18 15.73 2.87
CA ARG A 219 -7.55 16.25 2.78
C ARG A 219 -8.29 16.20 4.11
N TYR A 220 -8.13 15.12 4.86
CA TYR A 220 -8.83 14.92 6.12
C TYR A 220 -7.84 14.66 7.25
N ALA A 221 -8.04 15.32 8.38
CA ALA A 221 -7.29 15.04 9.61
C ALA A 221 -7.77 13.73 10.27
N GLU A 222 -7.05 13.27 11.30
CA GLU A 222 -7.41 12.06 12.05
C GLU A 222 -8.81 12.16 12.68
N ASP A 223 -9.22 13.34 13.14
CA ASP A 223 -10.54 13.61 13.72
C ASP A 223 -11.66 13.76 12.66
N GLY A 224 -11.34 13.49 11.39
CA GLY A 224 -12.28 13.54 10.27
C GLY A 224 -12.58 14.94 9.74
N SER A 225 -11.98 15.99 10.32
CA SER A 225 -12.13 17.35 9.82
C SER A 225 -11.53 17.48 8.41
N GLU A 226 -12.29 18.11 7.52
CA GLU A 226 -11.90 18.31 6.12
C GLU A 226 -11.16 19.65 5.96
N VAL A 227 -10.08 19.61 5.18
CA VAL A 227 -9.31 20.77 4.76
C VAL A 227 -9.89 21.26 3.43
N SER A 228 -10.10 22.57 3.30
CA SER A 228 -10.60 23.16 2.06
C SER A 228 -9.61 22.93 0.91
N ASP A 229 -10.10 22.74 -0.33
CA ASP A 229 -9.21 22.49 -1.48
C ASP A 229 -8.12 23.56 -1.66
N GLU A 230 -8.40 24.82 -1.28
CA GLU A 230 -7.46 25.94 -1.35
C GLU A 230 -6.35 25.87 -0.27
N ASP A 231 -6.61 25.18 0.84
CA ASP A 231 -5.71 25.06 1.98
C ASP A 231 -4.99 23.70 2.05
N ILE A 232 -5.38 22.73 1.23
CA ILE A 232 -4.76 21.40 1.19
C ILE A 232 -3.28 21.53 0.83
N LYS A 233 -2.40 21.06 1.72
CA LYS A 233 -0.95 21.02 1.51
C LYS A 233 -0.44 19.61 1.71
N PHE A 234 0.24 19.10 0.69
CA PHE A 234 0.87 17.79 0.69
C PHE A 234 2.21 17.86 -0.07
N PRO A 235 3.17 16.99 0.28
CA PRO A 235 4.42 16.90 -0.46
C PRO A 235 4.20 16.23 -1.82
N PHE A 236 5.15 16.48 -2.72
CA PHE A 236 5.25 15.77 -3.98
C PHE A 236 5.61 14.29 -3.76
N GLN A 237 6.55 14.00 -2.85
CA GLN A 237 7.05 12.65 -2.63
C GLN A 237 7.37 12.43 -1.15
N LEU A 238 7.15 11.21 -0.67
CA LEU A 238 7.60 10.73 0.63
C LEU A 238 8.73 9.70 0.47
N LEU A 239 9.71 9.80 1.35
CA LEU A 239 10.82 8.87 1.49
C LEU A 239 10.81 8.31 2.92
N LEU A 240 10.73 6.99 3.03
CA LEU A 240 10.91 6.28 4.29
C LEU A 240 12.36 5.81 4.36
N ILE A 241 13.19 6.55 5.11
CA ILE A 241 14.60 6.23 5.32
C ILE A 241 14.70 5.34 6.57
N PRO A 242 15.16 4.09 6.46
CA PRO A 242 15.27 3.22 7.63
C PRO A 242 16.20 3.86 8.66
N THR A 243 15.87 3.72 9.96
CA THR A 243 16.80 4.14 11.01
C THR A 243 18.08 3.31 10.96
N ASP A 244 19.19 3.82 11.50
CA ASP A 244 20.46 3.07 11.54
C ASP A 244 20.32 1.71 12.24
N GLU A 245 19.49 1.64 13.28
CA GLU A 245 19.15 0.38 13.96
C GLU A 245 18.50 -0.60 12.98
N MET A 246 17.48 -0.15 12.24
CA MET A 246 16.76 -1.01 11.32
C MET A 246 17.59 -1.40 10.10
N ALA A 247 18.35 -0.47 9.54
CA ALA A 247 19.23 -0.68 8.40
C ALA A 247 20.32 -1.74 8.69
N SER A 248 20.68 -1.94 9.96
CA SER A 248 21.66 -2.94 10.40
C SER A 248 21.07 -4.15 11.12
N LYS A 249 19.74 -4.19 11.33
CA LYS A 249 19.08 -5.22 12.15
C LYS A 249 19.13 -6.62 11.55
N PHE A 250 19.06 -6.70 10.22
CA PHE A 250 18.95 -7.97 9.49
C PHE A 250 20.13 -8.16 8.54
N PRO A 251 20.54 -9.42 8.31
CA PRO A 251 21.66 -9.76 7.44
C PRO A 251 21.35 -9.41 5.97
N ASP A 252 22.40 -9.14 5.21
CA ASP A 252 22.28 -8.99 3.76
C ASP A 252 22.11 -10.36 3.07
N GLU A 253 22.43 -11.46 3.76
CA GLU A 253 22.27 -12.86 3.34
C GLU A 253 20.94 -13.48 3.80
N TYR A 254 20.47 -14.52 3.08
CA TYR A 254 19.30 -15.28 3.49
C TYR A 254 19.64 -16.13 4.72
N GLU A 255 19.04 -15.79 5.87
CA GLU A 255 19.14 -16.62 7.08
C GLU A 255 17.81 -17.27 7.47
N LYS A 256 16.71 -16.52 7.35
CA LYS A 256 15.38 -16.93 7.82
C LYS A 256 14.27 -16.34 6.96
N PRO A 257 13.08 -16.96 6.94
CA PRO A 257 11.90 -16.37 6.33
C PRO A 257 11.63 -14.95 6.84
N LEU A 258 11.20 -14.05 5.95
CA LEU A 258 10.95 -12.63 6.25
C LEU A 258 10.15 -12.43 7.55
N ILE A 259 9.05 -13.18 7.72
CA ILE A 259 8.16 -12.98 8.85
C ILE A 259 8.80 -13.37 10.19
N GLU A 260 9.72 -14.33 10.20
CA GLU A 260 10.46 -14.68 11.42
C GLU A 260 11.39 -13.55 11.84
N GLN A 261 11.99 -12.85 10.88
CA GLN A 261 12.82 -11.68 11.14
C GLN A 261 11.97 -10.51 11.65
N LEU A 262 10.88 -10.18 10.94
CA LEU A 262 10.00 -9.07 11.30
C LEU A 262 9.37 -9.23 12.70
N ARG A 263 9.01 -10.46 13.11
CA ARG A 263 8.48 -10.75 14.46
C ARG A 263 9.43 -10.40 15.60
N THR A 264 10.73 -10.20 15.33
CA THR A 264 11.70 -9.76 16.33
C THR A 264 11.61 -8.26 16.65
N ILE A 265 10.84 -7.50 15.86
CA ILE A 265 10.62 -6.07 16.07
C ILE A 265 9.49 -5.90 17.09
N GLY A 266 9.81 -5.25 18.21
CA GLY A 266 8.86 -4.98 19.28
C GLY A 266 7.97 -3.77 18.99
N SER A 267 6.86 -3.65 19.73
CA SER A 267 6.07 -2.42 19.77
C SER A 267 6.91 -1.25 20.29
N GLY A 268 6.62 -0.03 19.83
CA GLY A 268 7.37 1.18 20.17
C GLY A 268 8.69 1.34 19.40
N THR A 269 8.99 0.45 18.44
CA THR A 269 10.18 0.57 17.60
C THR A 269 9.93 1.57 16.48
N THR A 270 10.79 2.58 16.34
CA THR A 270 10.84 3.47 15.18
C THR A 270 11.50 2.75 14.01
N LEU A 271 10.73 2.56 12.94
CA LEU A 271 11.17 1.81 11.76
C LEU A 271 11.90 2.69 10.75
N TYR A 272 11.32 3.86 10.51
CA TYR A 272 11.74 4.79 9.46
C TYR A 272 11.64 6.22 9.93
N GLU A 273 12.55 7.05 9.45
CA GLU A 273 12.35 8.48 9.33
C GLU A 273 11.49 8.77 8.10
N LEU A 274 10.48 9.62 8.27
CA LEU A 274 9.62 10.11 7.20
C LEU A 274 10.16 11.44 6.69
N HIS A 275 10.69 11.43 5.48
CA HIS A 275 11.15 12.62 4.79
C HIS A 275 10.19 12.97 3.65
N ALA A 276 9.99 14.26 3.44
CA ALA A 276 9.09 14.80 2.42
C ALA A 276 9.86 15.68 1.44
N LYS A 277 9.53 15.54 0.16
CA LYS A 277 9.93 16.49 -0.88
C LYS A 277 8.73 17.35 -1.22
N GLU A 278 8.86 18.66 -1.04
CA GLU A 278 7.81 19.61 -1.41
C GLU A 278 7.57 19.67 -2.92
N ASP A 279 8.63 19.46 -3.70
CA ASP A 279 8.62 19.46 -5.17
C ASP A 279 9.60 18.42 -5.74
N TYR A 280 9.57 18.18 -7.05
CA TYR A 280 10.38 17.15 -7.72
C TYR A 280 11.90 17.39 -7.58
N ASP A 281 12.35 18.64 -7.50
CA ASP A 281 13.77 19.03 -7.33
C ASP A 281 14.11 19.53 -5.92
N ALA A 282 13.13 19.56 -5.02
CA ALA A 282 13.35 19.90 -3.63
C ALA A 282 14.23 18.85 -2.93
N ALA A 283 15.06 19.30 -2.00
CA ALA A 283 15.75 18.39 -1.08
C ALA A 283 14.72 17.75 -0.13
N PRO A 284 14.86 16.47 0.22
CA PRO A 284 14.00 15.84 1.21
C PRO A 284 14.23 16.46 2.59
N VAL A 285 13.13 16.72 3.31
CA VAL A 285 13.12 17.29 4.65
C VAL A 285 12.46 16.29 5.60
N LEU A 286 13.08 16.03 6.75
CA LEU A 286 12.49 15.23 7.82
C LEU A 286 11.20 15.89 8.32
N ILE A 287 10.10 15.16 8.28
CA ILE A 287 8.79 15.63 8.78
C ILE A 287 8.19 14.71 9.84
N GLY A 288 8.84 13.60 10.18
CA GLY A 288 8.38 12.72 11.24
C GLY A 288 9.05 11.36 11.27
N ARG A 289 8.49 10.46 12.07
CA ARG A 289 8.96 9.08 12.25
C ARG A 289 7.80 8.10 12.25
N LEU A 290 8.00 6.95 11.59
CA LEU A 290 7.04 5.86 11.59
C LEU A 290 7.39 4.87 12.70
N THR A 291 6.53 4.79 13.72
CA THR A 291 6.78 4.00 14.93
C THR A 291 5.69 2.95 15.09
N THR A 292 6.09 1.71 15.42
CA THR A 292 5.16 0.61 15.70
C THR A 292 4.39 0.84 17.00
N THR A 293 3.10 0.50 17.00
CA THR A 293 2.24 0.51 18.21
C THR A 293 1.88 -0.90 18.67
N SER A 294 2.18 -1.92 17.86
CA SER A 294 2.10 -3.34 18.21
C SER A 294 3.34 -4.11 17.75
N THR A 295 3.46 -5.36 18.17
CA THR A 295 4.39 -6.31 17.53
C THR A 295 3.97 -6.60 16.09
N ILE A 296 4.92 -6.99 15.24
CA ILE A 296 4.63 -7.44 13.87
C ILE A 296 4.22 -8.91 13.89
N GLU A 297 3.04 -9.22 13.36
CA GLU A 297 2.48 -10.55 13.33
C GLU A 297 2.27 -11.04 11.89
N SER A 298 2.33 -12.36 11.70
CA SER A 298 1.77 -12.95 10.48
C SER A 298 0.26 -12.91 10.60
N SER A 299 -0.47 -12.80 9.50
CA SER A 299 -1.93 -12.81 9.55
C SER A 299 -2.54 -13.22 8.22
N VAL A 300 -3.38 -14.26 8.23
CA VAL A 300 -4.12 -14.69 7.04
C VAL A 300 -5.08 -13.60 6.57
N PHE A 301 -5.63 -12.79 7.48
CA PHE A 301 -6.46 -11.64 7.13
C PHE A 301 -5.62 -10.56 6.45
N ALA A 302 -4.45 -10.19 6.99
CA ALA A 302 -3.58 -9.21 6.35
C ALA A 302 -3.12 -9.68 4.95
N ASP A 303 -2.85 -10.98 4.83
CA ASP A 303 -2.33 -11.62 3.62
C ASP A 303 -3.39 -11.81 2.53
N SER A 304 -4.67 -11.94 2.88
CA SER A 304 -5.74 -12.23 1.89
C SER A 304 -6.85 -11.18 1.80
N LYS A 305 -7.08 -10.41 2.87
CA LYS A 305 -8.24 -9.52 3.03
C LYS A 305 -7.89 -8.07 3.28
N LEU A 306 -6.81 -7.70 3.95
CA LEU A 306 -6.48 -6.29 4.15
C LEU A 306 -6.22 -5.61 2.79
N PHE A 307 -6.92 -4.52 2.50
CA PHE A 307 -6.84 -3.81 1.23
C PHE A 307 -6.25 -2.40 1.38
N LEU A 308 -5.39 -2.04 0.43
CA LEU A 308 -4.66 -0.76 0.36
C LEU A 308 -4.94 -0.13 -1.01
N LYS A 309 -5.81 0.88 -1.03
CA LYS A 309 -6.07 1.68 -2.24
C LYS A 309 -4.81 2.46 -2.61
N HIS A 310 -4.51 2.58 -3.90
CA HIS A 310 -3.50 3.52 -4.38
C HIS A 310 -4.21 4.82 -4.77
N GLN A 311 -3.73 5.95 -4.25
CA GLN A 311 -4.12 7.27 -4.73
C GLN A 311 -3.49 7.51 -6.11
N ILE A 312 -4.28 7.88 -7.10
CA ILE A 312 -3.75 8.20 -8.43
C ILE A 312 -3.11 9.59 -8.41
N MET A 313 -1.98 9.75 -9.12
CA MET A 313 -1.26 11.02 -9.16
C MET A 313 -2.07 12.13 -9.86
N GLU A 314 -3.02 11.77 -10.72
CA GLU A 314 -3.91 12.74 -11.36
C GLU A 314 -4.73 13.57 -10.37
N GLU A 315 -5.10 13.01 -9.22
CA GLU A 315 -5.81 13.75 -8.18
C GLU A 315 -4.89 14.81 -7.53
N ASP A 316 -3.61 14.47 -7.37
CA ASP A 316 -2.58 15.41 -6.90
C ASP A 316 -2.32 16.52 -7.92
N PHE A 317 -2.19 16.18 -9.22
CA PHE A 317 -1.98 17.15 -10.28
C PHE A 317 -3.17 18.09 -10.49
N ALA A 318 -4.39 17.67 -10.18
CA ALA A 318 -5.54 18.55 -10.21
C ALA A 318 -5.43 19.69 -9.18
N LEU A 319 -4.78 19.44 -8.04
CA LEU A 319 -4.53 20.41 -6.97
C LEU A 319 -3.20 21.15 -7.13
N ARG A 320 -2.21 20.51 -7.77
CA ARG A 320 -0.86 21.04 -8.02
C ARG A 320 -0.49 20.94 -9.50
N PRO A 321 -1.19 21.69 -10.38
CA PRO A 321 -0.99 21.61 -11.82
C PRO A 321 0.43 22.00 -12.25
N GLU A 322 1.14 22.81 -11.46
CA GLU A 322 2.53 23.20 -11.72
C GLU A 322 3.49 22.00 -11.79
N TRP A 323 3.20 20.90 -11.08
CA TRP A 323 4.05 19.70 -11.14
C TRP A 323 4.03 19.02 -12.51
N THR A 324 2.97 19.24 -13.30
CA THR A 324 2.86 18.66 -14.65
C THR A 324 3.83 19.29 -15.66
N GLU A 325 4.41 20.46 -15.35
CA GLU A 325 5.39 21.11 -16.24
C GLU A 325 6.67 20.26 -16.41
N ARG A 326 7.11 19.60 -15.33
CA ARG A 326 8.31 18.75 -15.30
C ARG A 326 7.99 17.26 -15.24
N CYS A 327 6.77 16.90 -14.84
CA CYS A 327 6.24 15.54 -14.84
C CYS A 327 5.15 15.36 -15.90
N ALA A 328 5.35 15.92 -17.10
CA ALA A 328 4.38 15.88 -18.21
C ALA A 328 4.03 14.44 -18.66
N SER A 329 4.92 13.49 -18.39
CA SER A 329 4.66 12.06 -18.53
C SER A 329 5.31 11.27 -17.40
N ASN A 330 4.88 10.02 -17.25
CA ASN A 330 5.44 9.04 -16.32
C ASN A 330 6.97 8.89 -16.43
N ASP A 331 7.52 9.05 -17.63
CA ASP A 331 8.95 8.82 -17.90
C ASP A 331 9.78 10.10 -17.71
N ASP A 332 9.15 11.28 -17.75
CA ASP A 332 9.83 12.58 -17.59
C ASP A 332 10.05 12.94 -16.11
N CYS A 333 9.22 12.39 -15.23
CA CYS A 333 9.17 12.75 -13.82
C CYS A 333 10.40 12.23 -13.02
N PRO A 334 11.17 13.09 -12.30
CA PRO A 334 12.28 12.64 -11.45
C PRO A 334 11.81 11.80 -10.26
N ILE A 335 12.53 10.73 -9.93
CA ILE A 335 12.13 9.79 -8.85
C ILE A 335 13.28 9.43 -7.92
N CYS A 336 13.20 9.92 -6.69
CA CYS A 336 14.20 9.62 -5.66
C CYS A 336 13.91 8.32 -4.92
N PRO A 337 14.92 7.65 -4.33
CA PRO A 337 16.35 7.96 -4.36
C PRO A 337 17.10 7.37 -5.57
N VAL A 338 16.40 6.77 -6.53
CA VAL A 338 17.03 5.96 -7.59
C VAL A 338 17.52 6.81 -8.77
N ASP A 339 16.91 7.97 -9.02
CA ASP A 339 17.26 8.87 -10.10
C ASP A 339 18.38 9.83 -9.71
N ALA A 340 19.41 9.97 -10.56
CA ALA A 340 20.52 10.90 -10.36
C ALA A 340 20.15 12.38 -10.55
N ARG A 341 18.91 12.66 -10.97
CA ARG A 341 18.32 14.02 -10.99
C ARG A 341 17.86 14.46 -9.60
N CYS A 342 17.92 13.55 -8.62
CA CYS A 342 17.91 13.84 -7.19
C CYS A 342 19.35 14.18 -6.73
#